data_AF-R7Y0K1-F1
#
_entry.id   AF-R7Y0K1-F1
#
_cell.length_a   1.000
_cell.length_b   1.000
_cell.length_c   1.000
_cell.angle_alpha   90.00
_cell.angle_beta   90.00
_cell.angle_gamma   90.00
#
_symmetry.space_group_name_H-M   'P 1'
#
loop_
_entity.id
_entity.type
_entity.pdbx_description
1 polymer ?
#
loop_
_entity_poly.entity_id
_entity_poly.type
_entity_poly.pdbx_seq_one_letter_code
_entity_poly.pdbx_strand_id
1 'polypeptide(L)'
;MRLGTAMTTKTVQTQPRRFYDGGVLAIGDRIGLPPDPDADPRIVLERHLEADLEIFSLERRIAYRDRHLGEILVPASPEFRTDLTSTPALFTWLVPKTGAHLPAALVHDALVAGGGGDPSYTSTQGHDIDRVEADRVFRDAMADTGTGIVRRWIVWAAVAAATIFVKGGLPWSPVARWAHRVGAGASLAVIIYLGYCATGDLVDQRWPLSLPLPWMGERVWWLEVVGGLVGAIVIPLALSLLWGRFLRAGVISCVMLAVLLHVTVGLAAISLTYLALEWLARRAPLLARLLAVVVAVSAIVLFVWLSLG
;
A
#
# COMPACT_ATOMS: atom_id res chain seq x y z
N MET A 1 27.84 -11.85 -28.35
CA MET A 1 26.46 -11.35 -28.52
C MET A 1 25.52 -12.44 -27.99
N ARG A 2 25.16 -12.40 -26.70
CA ARG A 2 24.27 -13.39 -26.07
C ARG A 2 22.87 -12.78 -26.01
N LEU A 3 21.97 -13.32 -26.82
CA LEU A 3 20.55 -12.97 -26.84
C LEU A 3 19.92 -13.35 -25.49
N GLY A 4 19.21 -12.38 -24.91
CA GLY A 4 18.61 -12.47 -23.59
C GLY A 4 17.53 -13.55 -23.52
N THR A 5 17.62 -14.36 -22.48
CA THR A 5 16.57 -15.28 -22.04
C THR A 5 15.35 -14.46 -21.68
N ALA A 6 14.32 -14.48 -22.53
CA ALA A 6 13.01 -13.98 -22.18
C ALA A 6 12.48 -14.83 -21.01
N MET A 7 12.56 -14.30 -19.79
CA MET A 7 11.81 -14.85 -18.65
C MET A 7 10.33 -14.66 -18.94
N THR A 8 9.69 -15.68 -19.49
CA THR A 8 8.25 -15.84 -19.47
C THR A 8 7.82 -15.78 -18.00
N THR A 9 7.22 -14.68 -17.56
CA THR A 9 6.62 -14.58 -16.22
C THR A 9 5.42 -15.52 -16.17
N LYS A 10 5.69 -16.80 -15.88
CA LYS A 10 4.67 -17.78 -15.52
C LYS A 10 3.96 -17.22 -14.30
N THR A 11 2.66 -16.94 -14.41
CA THR A 11 1.87 -16.48 -13.27
C THR A 11 2.09 -17.46 -12.12
N VAL A 12 2.55 -16.95 -10.97
CA VAL A 12 2.79 -17.78 -9.78
C VAL A 12 1.49 -18.50 -9.43
N GLN A 13 1.53 -19.83 -9.55
CA GLN A 13 0.40 -20.68 -9.17
C GLN A 13 0.36 -20.80 -7.64
N THR A 14 -0.84 -20.66 -7.11
CA THR A 14 -1.16 -20.76 -5.68
C THR A 14 -0.82 -22.16 -5.16
N GLN A 15 -0.06 -22.22 -4.07
CA GLN A 15 0.27 -23.45 -3.36
C GLN A 15 -0.04 -23.24 -1.86
N PRO A 16 -1.26 -23.57 -1.40
CA PRO A 16 -1.74 -23.18 -0.07
C PRO A 16 -0.94 -23.78 1.09
N ARG A 17 -0.26 -24.93 0.88
CA ARG A 17 0.59 -25.59 1.89
C ARG A 17 2.02 -25.03 1.98
N ARG A 18 2.29 -23.83 1.46
CA ARG A 18 3.59 -23.17 1.63
C ARG A 18 3.70 -22.41 2.95
N PHE A 19 2.55 -22.07 3.54
CA PHE A 19 2.47 -21.65 4.94
C PHE A 19 2.15 -22.85 5.81
N TYR A 20 2.77 -22.91 6.98
CA TYR A 20 2.52 -23.96 7.96
C TYR A 20 2.86 -23.46 9.38
N ASP A 21 2.55 -24.27 10.39
CA ASP A 21 2.80 -23.93 11.79
C ASP A 21 4.31 -23.85 12.12
N GLY A 22 4.81 -22.65 12.44
CA GLY A 22 6.21 -22.46 12.82
C GLY A 22 6.53 -22.92 14.25
N GLY A 23 5.55 -23.38 15.02
CA GLY A 23 5.72 -23.81 16.40
C GLY A 23 5.90 -22.63 17.37
N VAL A 24 6.45 -22.91 18.55
CA VAL A 24 6.60 -21.95 19.66
C VAL A 24 8.04 -21.99 20.14
N LEU A 25 8.64 -20.82 20.34
CA LEU A 25 9.96 -20.74 20.95
C LEU A 25 9.89 -21.14 22.42
N ALA A 26 10.89 -21.89 22.90
CA ALA A 26 11.06 -22.09 24.33
C ALA A 26 11.51 -20.76 24.96
N ILE A 27 10.70 -20.21 25.86
CA ILE A 27 10.99 -18.96 26.58
C ILE A 27 10.73 -19.21 28.07
N GLY A 28 11.78 -19.09 28.88
CA GLY A 28 11.73 -19.43 30.31
C GLY A 28 11.29 -20.87 30.53
N ASP A 29 10.22 -21.08 31.31
CA ASP A 29 9.67 -22.41 31.62
C ASP A 29 8.67 -22.92 30.56
N ARG A 30 8.38 -22.16 29.49
CA ARG A 30 7.50 -22.62 28.41
C ARG A 30 8.23 -23.67 27.55
N ILE A 31 7.63 -24.86 27.44
CA ILE A 31 8.09 -25.91 26.53
C ILE A 31 7.92 -25.42 25.08
N GLY A 32 9.02 -25.33 24.34
CA GLY A 32 9.00 -24.99 22.93
C GLY A 32 8.38 -26.11 22.09
N LEU A 33 7.67 -25.73 21.03
CA LEU A 33 7.15 -26.66 20.03
C LEU A 33 7.93 -26.47 18.72
N PRO A 34 8.47 -27.53 18.11
CA PRO A 34 9.14 -27.41 16.83
C PRO A 34 8.15 -27.00 15.73
N PRO A 35 8.63 -26.47 14.60
CA PRO A 35 7.79 -26.25 13.42
C PRO A 35 7.18 -27.58 12.94
N ASP A 36 5.91 -27.53 12.53
CA ASP A 36 5.15 -28.68 12.02
C ASP A 36 4.67 -28.42 10.58
N PRO A 37 5.41 -28.90 9.57
CA PRO A 37 5.06 -28.80 8.15
C PRO A 37 3.70 -29.34 7.74
N ASP A 38 3.13 -30.25 8.51
CA ASP A 38 1.89 -30.94 8.17
C ASP A 38 0.65 -30.24 8.76
N ALA A 39 0.87 -29.31 9.69
CA ALA A 39 -0.15 -28.49 10.32
C ALA A 39 -0.36 -27.15 9.59
N ASP A 40 -1.62 -26.71 9.56
CA ASP A 40 -2.00 -25.40 9.03
C ASP A 40 -1.37 -24.26 9.85
N PRO A 41 -1.05 -23.11 9.22
CA PRO A 41 -0.48 -21.97 9.93
C PRO A 41 -1.45 -21.45 10.99
N ARG A 42 -0.95 -21.27 12.22
CA ARG A 42 -1.73 -20.72 13.33
C ARG A 42 -1.16 -19.37 13.76
N ILE A 43 -1.96 -18.33 13.56
CA ILE A 43 -1.61 -16.95 13.92
C ILE A 43 -2.21 -16.64 15.29
N VAL A 44 -1.35 -16.36 16.27
CA VAL A 44 -1.75 -15.92 17.61
C VAL A 44 -1.05 -14.60 17.88
N LEU A 45 -1.83 -13.54 18.09
CA LEU A 45 -1.33 -12.19 18.27
C LEU A 45 -1.77 -11.67 19.63
N GLU A 46 -0.85 -11.06 20.36
CA GLU A 46 -1.15 -10.23 21.51
C GLU A 46 -1.17 -8.76 21.08
N ARG A 47 -2.22 -8.03 21.46
CA ARG A 47 -2.40 -6.61 21.14
C ARG A 47 -1.84 -5.76 22.27
N HIS A 48 -0.96 -4.84 21.91
CA HIS A 48 -0.35 -3.81 22.75
C HIS A 48 -0.83 -2.43 22.30
N LEU A 49 -0.97 -1.50 23.25
CA LEU A 49 -1.23 -0.09 22.98
C LEU A 49 0.01 0.71 23.36
N GLU A 50 0.76 1.16 22.37
CA GLU A 50 2.01 1.91 22.56
C GLU A 50 1.85 3.30 21.94
N ALA A 51 1.89 4.36 22.76
CA ALA A 51 1.70 5.75 22.33
C ALA A 51 0.45 5.97 21.44
N ASP A 52 -0.69 5.42 21.86
CA ASP A 52 -1.98 5.43 21.13
C ASP A 52 -1.98 4.70 19.77
N LEU A 53 -0.94 3.93 19.47
CA LEU A 53 -0.86 3.05 18.31
C LEU A 53 -1.08 1.60 18.72
N GLU A 54 -1.87 0.88 17.91
CA GLU A 54 -2.04 -0.56 18.07
C GLU A 54 -0.84 -1.28 17.49
N ILE A 55 -0.12 -2.00 18.34
CA ILE A 55 1.02 -2.83 17.95
C ILE A 55 0.73 -4.26 18.38
N PHE A 56 1.16 -5.23 17.57
CA PHE A 56 0.93 -6.64 17.84
C PHE A 56 2.27 -7.37 18.00
N SER A 57 2.31 -8.31 18.93
CA SER A 57 3.37 -9.30 19.05
C SER A 57 2.86 -10.68 18.66
N LEU A 58 3.74 -11.48 18.08
CA LEU A 58 3.41 -12.82 17.66
C LEU A 58 3.71 -13.81 18.80
N GLU A 59 2.69 -14.55 19.25
CA GLU A 59 2.84 -15.59 20.30
C GLU A 59 3.20 -16.97 19.71
N ARG A 60 3.01 -17.14 18.40
CA ARG A 60 3.28 -18.40 17.69
C ARG A 60 3.91 -18.15 16.33
N ARG A 61 5.04 -18.80 16.04
CA ARG A 61 5.81 -18.57 14.83
C ARG A 61 5.00 -18.97 13.59
N ILE A 62 5.26 -18.27 12.49
CA ILE A 62 4.73 -18.61 11.18
C ILE A 62 5.91 -19.03 10.31
N ALA A 63 5.77 -20.17 9.63
CA ALA A 63 6.75 -20.63 8.67
C ALA A 63 6.21 -20.44 7.25
N TYR A 64 7.07 -19.94 6.37
CA TYR A 64 6.79 -19.82 4.95
C TYR A 64 7.91 -20.46 4.12
N ARG A 65 7.55 -21.38 3.24
CA ARG A 65 8.46 -21.97 2.27
C ARG A 65 8.47 -21.10 1.03
N ASP A 66 9.43 -20.20 0.89
CA ASP A 66 9.64 -19.48 -0.36
C ASP A 66 10.13 -20.40 -1.48
N ARG A 67 9.82 -20.04 -2.73
CA ARG A 67 10.17 -20.82 -3.93
C ARG A 67 11.66 -20.83 -4.24
N HIS A 68 12.37 -19.80 -3.80
CA HIS A 68 13.77 -19.56 -4.16
C HIS A 68 14.69 -19.62 -2.93
N LEU A 69 14.18 -19.23 -1.76
CA LEU A 69 14.96 -19.09 -0.53
C LEU A 69 14.76 -20.24 0.46
N GLY A 70 13.89 -21.20 0.14
CA GLY A 70 13.52 -22.26 1.07
C GLY A 70 12.70 -21.70 2.24
N GLU A 71 12.95 -22.18 3.44
CA GLU A 71 12.12 -21.85 4.59
C GLU A 71 12.56 -20.58 5.31
N ILE A 72 11.56 -19.71 5.53
CA ILE A 72 11.63 -18.46 6.27
C ILE A 72 10.72 -18.61 7.50
N LEU A 73 11.30 -18.44 8.68
CA LEU A 73 10.60 -18.48 9.96
C LEU A 73 10.45 -17.06 10.53
N VAL A 74 9.21 -16.66 10.78
CA VAL A 74 8.87 -15.43 11.51
C VAL A 74 9.00 -15.70 13.01
N PRO A 75 9.75 -14.88 13.77
CA PRO A 75 9.93 -15.09 15.20
C PRO A 75 8.63 -14.80 15.96
N ALA A 76 8.42 -15.57 17.03
CA ALA A 76 7.39 -15.32 18.03
C ALA A 76 8.10 -14.88 19.29
N SER A 77 8.60 -13.66 19.27
CA SER A 77 9.36 -13.07 20.37
C SER A 77 8.79 -11.71 20.74
N PRO A 78 8.96 -11.27 22.00
CA PRO A 78 8.50 -9.94 22.44
C PRO A 78 9.12 -8.80 21.63
N GLU A 79 10.31 -9.00 21.06
CA GLU A 79 11.02 -7.99 20.26
C GLU A 79 10.41 -7.81 18.86
N PHE A 80 9.70 -8.83 18.35
CA PHE A 80 9.00 -8.72 17.08
C PHE A 80 7.68 -7.97 17.27
N ARG A 81 7.65 -6.74 16.75
CA ARG A 81 6.49 -5.85 16.73
C ARG A 81 6.01 -5.63 15.29
N THR A 82 4.70 -5.76 15.09
CA THR A 82 4.05 -5.57 13.78
C THR A 82 2.77 -4.74 13.96
N ASP A 83 2.48 -3.87 13.00
CA ASP A 83 1.19 -3.17 12.89
C ASP A 83 0.23 -3.89 11.93
N LEU A 84 0.51 -5.18 11.67
CA LEU A 84 -0.11 -6.10 10.70
C LEU A 84 0.12 -5.70 9.25
N THR A 85 -0.31 -4.49 8.89
CA THR A 85 -0.12 -3.91 7.56
C THR A 85 -0.21 -2.40 7.69
N SER A 86 0.89 -1.70 7.44
CA SER A 86 0.97 -0.23 7.41
C SER A 86 0.24 0.41 6.21
N THR A 87 -1.04 0.09 6.01
CA THR A 87 -1.87 0.74 4.99
C THR A 87 -2.46 2.03 5.57
N PRO A 88 -2.21 3.21 4.95
CA PRO A 88 -2.85 4.45 5.38
C PRO A 88 -4.38 4.29 5.41
N ALA A 89 -5.04 4.86 6.43
CA ALA A 89 -6.48 4.68 6.65
C ALA A 89 -7.33 4.96 5.39
N LEU A 90 -6.93 5.97 4.60
CA LEU A 90 -7.56 6.36 3.35
C LEU A 90 -7.57 5.27 2.26
N PHE A 91 -6.69 4.27 2.35
CA PHE A 91 -6.56 3.17 1.39
C PHE A 91 -7.05 1.82 1.93
N THR A 92 -7.62 1.80 3.14
CA THR A 92 -8.13 0.55 3.76
C THR A 92 -9.31 -0.07 2.99
N TRP A 93 -10.05 0.73 2.21
CA TRP A 93 -11.07 0.24 1.30
C TRP A 93 -10.51 -0.58 0.13
N LEU A 94 -9.24 -0.33 -0.24
CA LEU A 94 -8.55 -1.01 -1.32
C LEU A 94 -7.76 -2.23 -0.82
N VAL A 95 -7.05 -2.05 0.30
CA VAL A 95 -6.27 -3.08 0.99
C VAL A 95 -6.67 -3.08 2.47
N PRO A 96 -7.52 -4.03 2.91
CA PRO A 96 -7.91 -4.09 4.32
C PRO A 96 -6.70 -4.45 5.19
N LYS A 97 -6.70 -4.06 6.47
CA LYS A 97 -5.60 -4.36 7.41
C LYS A 97 -5.40 -5.84 7.69
N THR A 98 -6.45 -6.65 7.51
CA THR A 98 -6.44 -8.09 7.77
C THR A 98 -7.18 -8.83 6.65
N GLY A 99 -7.00 -10.15 6.61
CA GLY A 99 -7.66 -11.04 5.65
C GLY A 99 -6.69 -12.10 5.14
N ALA A 100 -6.96 -12.63 3.95
CA ALA A 100 -6.15 -13.68 3.34
C ALA A 100 -4.66 -13.31 3.23
N HIS A 101 -4.29 -12.05 3.06
CA HIS A 101 -2.90 -11.62 2.93
C HIS A 101 -2.15 -11.49 4.26
N LEU A 102 -2.83 -11.62 5.42
CA LEU A 102 -2.22 -11.42 6.74
C LEU A 102 -0.96 -12.28 6.98
N PRO A 103 -0.94 -13.61 6.69
CA PRO A 103 0.27 -14.41 6.87
C PRO A 103 1.44 -13.88 6.03
N ALA A 104 1.15 -13.40 4.81
CA ALA A 104 2.17 -12.84 3.93
C ALA A 104 2.70 -11.49 4.44
N ALA A 105 1.83 -10.66 5.04
CA ALA A 105 2.23 -9.39 5.63
C ALA A 105 3.15 -9.60 6.85
N LEU A 106 2.83 -10.56 7.72
CA LEU A 106 3.68 -10.91 8.87
C LEU A 106 5.06 -11.40 8.45
N VAL A 107 5.16 -12.18 7.36
CA VAL A 107 6.45 -12.57 6.77
C VAL A 107 7.20 -11.35 6.24
N HIS A 108 6.53 -10.45 5.52
CA HIS A 108 7.17 -9.24 4.99
C HIS A 108 7.70 -8.33 6.11
N ASP A 109 6.91 -8.11 7.16
CA ASP A 109 7.31 -7.32 8.32
C ASP A 109 8.56 -7.90 9.00
N ALA A 110 8.67 -9.23 9.11
CA ALA A 110 9.85 -9.88 9.65
C ALA A 110 11.10 -9.72 8.78
N LEU A 111 10.93 -9.74 7.45
CA LEU A 111 12.01 -9.57 6.47
C LEU A 111 12.51 -8.13 6.38
N VAL A 112 11.60 -7.15 6.56
CA VAL A 112 11.88 -5.73 6.33
C VAL A 112 12.19 -4.96 7.62
N ALA A 113 12.04 -5.65 8.76
CA ALA A 113 12.05 -5.11 10.12
C ALA A 113 10.84 -4.20 10.39
N GLY A 114 9.80 -4.79 10.99
CA GLY A 114 8.64 -4.06 11.51
C GLY A 114 9.09 -2.85 12.34
N GLY A 115 8.59 -1.65 12.01
CA GLY A 115 8.88 -0.43 12.76
C GLY A 115 10.29 0.17 12.63
N GLY A 116 11.15 -0.34 11.74
CA GLY A 116 12.46 0.28 11.43
C GLY A 116 13.67 -0.25 12.20
N GLY A 117 13.57 -1.46 12.79
CA GLY A 117 14.69 -2.18 13.40
C GLY A 117 15.53 -3.00 12.40
N ASP A 118 16.21 -4.03 12.89
CA ASP A 118 16.89 -5.05 12.06
C ASP A 118 15.91 -6.19 11.67
N PRO A 119 16.09 -6.85 10.51
CA PRO A 119 15.28 -8.01 10.13
C PRO A 119 15.32 -9.09 11.21
N SER A 120 14.18 -9.71 11.48
CA SER A 120 13.99 -10.60 12.64
C SER A 120 13.72 -12.06 12.25
N TYR A 121 13.75 -12.37 10.95
CA TYR A 121 13.50 -13.71 10.43
C TYR A 121 14.66 -14.69 10.67
N THR A 122 14.36 -15.98 10.62
CA THR A 122 15.37 -17.05 10.52
C THR A 122 15.23 -17.76 9.17
N SER A 123 16.31 -17.81 8.39
CA SER A 123 16.39 -18.64 7.18
C SER A 123 17.10 -19.96 7.49
N THR A 124 16.47 -21.08 7.18
CA THR A 124 17.10 -22.41 7.32
C THR A 124 18.32 -22.61 6.43
N GLN A 125 18.42 -21.84 5.35
CA GLN A 125 19.52 -21.87 4.39
C GLN A 125 20.53 -20.74 4.60
N GLY A 126 20.32 -19.88 5.62
CA GLY A 126 21.23 -18.79 5.96
C GLY A 126 21.27 -17.66 4.92
N HIS A 127 20.20 -17.48 4.12
CA HIS A 127 20.14 -16.38 3.16
C HIS A 127 19.98 -15.05 3.86
N ASP A 128 20.75 -14.05 3.41
CA ASP A 128 20.53 -12.64 3.72
C ASP A 128 19.61 -12.03 2.65
N ILE A 129 18.38 -11.71 3.04
CA ILE A 129 17.29 -11.31 2.17
C ILE A 129 17.22 -9.78 2.12
N ASP A 130 17.54 -9.21 0.95
CA ASP A 130 17.42 -7.78 0.74
C ASP A 130 15.95 -7.32 0.59
N ARG A 131 15.74 -6.00 0.61
CA ARG A 131 14.38 -5.45 0.60
C ARG A 131 13.62 -5.71 -0.72
N VAL A 132 14.31 -5.79 -1.85
CA VAL A 132 13.69 -6.09 -3.15
C VAL A 132 13.24 -7.56 -3.17
N GLU A 133 14.03 -8.44 -2.59
CA GLU A 133 13.68 -9.84 -2.46
C GLU A 133 12.55 -10.05 -1.44
N ALA A 134 12.54 -9.31 -0.33
CA ALA A 134 11.43 -9.31 0.61
C ALA A 134 10.10 -8.91 -0.07
N ASP A 135 10.11 -7.88 -0.92
CA ASP A 135 8.93 -7.47 -1.70
C ASP A 135 8.48 -8.58 -2.67
N ARG A 136 9.43 -9.30 -3.31
CA ARG A 136 9.10 -10.47 -4.15
C ARG A 136 8.45 -11.58 -3.33
N VAL A 137 9.07 -11.94 -2.20
CA VAL A 137 8.56 -12.95 -1.26
C VAL A 137 7.13 -12.60 -0.85
N PHE A 138 6.87 -11.34 -0.51
CA PHE A 138 5.54 -10.90 -0.11
C PHE A 138 4.49 -11.08 -1.21
N ARG A 139 4.81 -10.71 -2.46
CA ARG A 139 3.90 -10.92 -3.61
C ARG A 139 3.59 -12.39 -3.84
N ASP A 140 4.61 -13.24 -3.78
CA ASP A 140 4.48 -14.67 -4.02
C ASP A 140 3.73 -15.35 -2.86
N ALA A 141 4.01 -14.94 -1.62
CA ALA A 141 3.30 -15.38 -0.42
C ALA A 141 1.81 -14.99 -0.45
N MET A 142 1.49 -13.77 -0.89
CA MET A 142 0.10 -13.36 -1.10
C MET A 142 -0.61 -14.26 -2.12
N ALA A 143 0.09 -14.76 -3.15
CA ALA A 143 -0.49 -15.72 -4.08
C ALA A 143 -0.85 -17.04 -3.39
N ASP A 144 -0.02 -17.50 -2.46
CA ASP A 144 -0.19 -18.76 -1.73
C ASP A 144 -1.30 -18.71 -0.70
N THR A 145 -1.59 -17.53 -0.16
CA THR A 145 -2.76 -17.33 0.70
C THR A 145 -4.07 -17.08 -0.07
N GLY A 146 -4.03 -17.14 -1.40
CA GLY A 146 -5.23 -16.96 -2.25
C GLY A 146 -5.58 -15.50 -2.53
N THR A 147 -4.67 -14.55 -2.30
CA THR A 147 -4.89 -13.14 -2.65
C THR A 147 -4.97 -12.98 -4.17
N GLY A 148 -6.06 -12.34 -4.64
CA GLY A 148 -6.31 -12.13 -6.07
C GLY A 148 -5.17 -11.41 -6.81
N ILE A 149 -5.00 -11.73 -8.09
CA ILE A 149 -3.85 -11.29 -8.90
C ILE A 149 -3.69 -9.76 -8.92
N VAL A 150 -4.78 -9.01 -9.13
CA VAL A 150 -4.71 -7.55 -9.19
C VAL A 150 -4.27 -6.99 -7.83
N ARG A 151 -4.92 -7.41 -6.74
CA ARG A 151 -4.61 -6.93 -5.39
C ARG A 151 -3.15 -7.17 -5.00
N ARG A 152 -2.61 -8.38 -5.23
CA ARG A 152 -1.20 -8.68 -4.88
C ARG A 152 -0.20 -7.82 -5.67
N TRP A 153 -0.50 -7.47 -6.93
CA TRP A 153 0.36 -6.61 -7.74
C TRP A 153 0.29 -5.15 -7.30
N ILE A 154 -0.90 -4.67 -6.91
CA ILE A 154 -1.10 -3.34 -6.32
C ILE A 154 -0.28 -3.21 -5.03
N VAL A 155 -0.46 -4.14 -4.10
CA VAL A 155 0.23 -4.14 -2.81
C VAL A 155 1.75 -4.25 -3.02
N TRP A 156 2.20 -5.14 -3.90
CA TRP A 156 3.61 -5.26 -4.28
C TRP A 156 4.20 -3.95 -4.84
N ALA A 157 3.46 -3.27 -5.73
CA ALA A 157 3.93 -2.01 -6.31
C ALA A 157 4.06 -0.90 -5.26
N ALA A 158 3.17 -0.88 -4.26
CA ALA A 158 3.24 0.05 -3.14
C ALA A 158 4.49 -0.18 -2.27
N VAL A 159 4.76 -1.43 -1.86
CA VAL A 159 5.97 -1.73 -1.05
C VAL A 159 7.26 -1.53 -1.86
N ALA A 160 7.27 -1.88 -3.14
CA ALA A 160 8.41 -1.65 -4.02
C ALA A 160 8.69 -0.15 -4.23
N ALA A 161 7.64 0.68 -4.32
CA ALA A 161 7.79 2.13 -4.32
C ALA A 161 8.37 2.64 -2.99
N ALA A 162 7.87 2.16 -1.85
CA ALA A 162 8.40 2.52 -0.53
C ALA A 162 9.88 2.14 -0.39
N THR A 163 10.30 0.98 -0.90
CA THR A 163 11.69 0.50 -0.93
C THR A 163 12.65 1.49 -1.61
N ILE A 164 12.19 2.29 -2.58
CA ILE A 164 13.01 3.35 -3.21
C ILE A 164 13.31 4.51 -2.23
N PHE A 165 12.35 4.85 -1.37
CA PHE A 165 12.41 6.02 -0.49
C PHE A 165 12.95 5.72 0.91
N VAL A 166 12.78 4.50 1.42
CA VAL A 166 13.27 4.11 2.75
C VAL A 166 14.82 4.07 2.79
N LYS A 167 15.39 4.29 3.99
CA LYS A 167 16.84 4.20 4.26
C LYS A 167 17.20 2.76 4.64
N GLY A 168 18.38 2.28 4.22
CA GLY A 168 18.85 0.92 4.53
C GLY A 168 18.23 -0.17 3.65
N GLY A 169 18.85 -1.36 3.64
CA GLY A 169 18.29 -2.58 3.01
C GLY A 169 18.64 -2.82 1.53
N LEU A 170 19.43 -1.96 0.89
CA LEU A 170 19.84 -2.16 -0.51
C LEU A 170 21.32 -1.76 -0.72
N PRO A 171 22.14 -2.64 -1.34
CA PRO A 171 23.57 -2.41 -1.59
C PRO A 171 23.81 -1.49 -2.80
N TRP A 172 23.05 -0.39 -2.91
CA TRP A 172 23.21 0.56 -4.01
C TRP A 172 24.21 1.65 -3.67
N SER A 173 24.97 2.08 -4.67
CA SER A 173 25.77 3.30 -4.59
C SER A 173 24.88 4.51 -4.29
N PRO A 174 25.42 5.56 -3.64
CA PRO A 174 24.67 6.79 -3.34
C PRO A 174 24.05 7.43 -4.59
N VAL A 175 24.79 7.42 -5.71
CA VAL A 175 24.33 7.97 -7.00
C VAL A 175 23.14 7.19 -7.55
N ALA A 176 23.19 5.86 -7.55
CA ALA A 176 22.09 5.03 -8.02
C ALA A 176 20.84 5.22 -7.17
N ARG A 177 21.01 5.32 -5.84
CA ARG A 177 19.91 5.60 -4.91
C ARG A 177 19.28 6.96 -5.17
N TRP A 178 20.09 8.00 -5.37
CA TRP A 178 19.61 9.33 -5.69
C TRP A 178 18.86 9.35 -7.03
N ALA A 179 19.41 8.75 -8.08
CA ALA A 179 18.78 8.68 -9.39
C ALA A 179 17.39 8.01 -9.33
N HIS A 180 17.26 6.88 -8.62
CA HIS A 180 15.95 6.22 -8.45
C HIS A 180 14.95 7.07 -7.68
N ARG A 181 15.39 7.76 -6.61
CA ARG A 181 14.51 8.62 -5.81
C ARG A 181 14.05 9.85 -6.58
N VAL A 182 14.94 10.47 -7.36
CA VAL A 182 14.60 11.59 -8.22
C VAL A 182 13.67 11.15 -9.33
N GLY A 183 13.96 10.03 -10.01
CA GLY A 183 13.08 9.50 -11.06
C GLY A 183 11.67 9.19 -10.55
N ALA A 184 11.57 8.43 -9.45
CA ALA A 184 10.29 8.11 -8.83
C ALA A 184 9.59 9.37 -8.30
N GLY A 185 10.28 10.21 -7.52
CA GLY A 185 9.71 11.44 -6.95
C GLY A 185 9.23 12.43 -8.00
N ALA A 186 10.02 12.67 -9.06
CA ALA A 186 9.64 13.53 -10.17
C ALA A 186 8.42 12.97 -10.92
N SER A 187 8.38 11.66 -11.19
CA SER A 187 7.23 11.04 -11.84
C SER A 187 5.93 11.21 -11.03
N LEU A 188 5.98 10.99 -9.71
CA LEU A 188 4.83 11.17 -8.82
C LEU A 188 4.39 12.64 -8.76
N ALA A 189 5.34 13.57 -8.67
CA ALA A 189 5.05 15.00 -8.65
C ALA A 189 4.39 15.49 -9.94
N VAL A 190 4.88 15.04 -11.10
CA VAL A 190 4.29 15.36 -12.41
C VAL A 190 2.86 14.81 -12.50
N ILE A 191 2.61 13.59 -12.03
CA ILE A 191 1.27 12.99 -12.05
C ILE A 191 0.29 13.76 -11.17
N ILE A 192 0.70 14.13 -9.96
CA ILE A 192 -0.13 14.95 -9.05
C ILE A 192 -0.45 16.30 -9.70
N TYR A 193 0.55 16.95 -10.28
CA TYR A 193 0.37 18.24 -10.94
C TYR A 193 -0.52 18.17 -12.18
N LEU A 194 -0.37 17.13 -13.01
CA LEU A 194 -1.25 16.91 -14.16
C LEU A 194 -2.67 16.58 -13.73
N GLY A 195 -2.85 15.81 -12.66
CA GLY A 195 -4.18 15.55 -12.10
C GLY A 195 -4.84 16.81 -11.53
N TYR A 196 -4.07 17.71 -10.90
CA TYR A 196 -4.54 19.04 -10.52
C TYR A 196 -5.03 19.85 -11.75
N CYS A 197 -4.24 19.87 -12.83
CA CYS A 197 -4.64 20.53 -14.07
C CYS A 197 -5.90 19.89 -14.68
N ALA A 198 -5.97 18.55 -14.71
CA ALA A 198 -7.10 17.80 -15.24
C ALA A 198 -8.37 18.03 -14.42
N THR A 199 -8.26 18.19 -13.09
CA THR A 199 -9.40 18.52 -12.24
C THR A 199 -9.97 19.88 -12.60
N GLY A 200 -9.11 20.89 -12.75
CA GLY A 200 -9.53 22.24 -13.14
C GLY A 200 -10.23 22.26 -14.50
N ASP A 201 -9.69 21.53 -15.48
CA ASP A 201 -10.29 21.41 -16.82
C ASP A 201 -11.68 20.74 -16.77
N LEU A 202 -11.84 19.63 -16.02
CA LEU A 202 -13.13 18.93 -15.88
C LEU A 202 -14.25 19.75 -15.25
N VAL A 203 -13.91 20.80 -14.49
CA VAL A 203 -14.87 21.68 -13.83
C VAL A 203 -14.92 23.08 -14.48
N ASP A 204 -14.33 23.22 -15.68
CA ASP A 204 -14.24 24.47 -16.44
C ASP A 204 -13.63 25.64 -15.62
N GLN A 205 -12.74 25.33 -14.69
CA GLN A 205 -12.15 26.31 -13.78
C GLN A 205 -10.64 26.39 -13.95
N ARG A 206 -10.15 27.59 -14.28
CA ARG A 206 -8.71 27.87 -14.30
C ARG A 206 -8.21 28.14 -12.90
N TRP A 207 -7.35 27.26 -12.41
CA TRP A 207 -6.73 27.41 -11.10
C TRP A 207 -5.31 28.01 -11.21
N PRO A 208 -4.76 28.61 -10.14
CA PRO A 208 -3.41 29.15 -10.17
C PRO A 208 -2.40 28.08 -10.60
N LEU A 209 -1.51 28.44 -11.54
CA LEU A 209 -0.47 27.54 -12.07
C LEU A 209 -0.99 26.32 -12.86
N SER A 210 -2.29 26.20 -13.14
CA SER A 210 -2.81 25.13 -14.01
C SER A 210 -2.39 25.37 -15.47
N LEU A 211 -1.95 24.32 -16.16
CA LEU A 211 -1.67 24.36 -17.59
C LEU A 211 -2.85 23.78 -18.40
N PRO A 212 -3.15 24.34 -19.58
CA PRO A 212 -4.12 23.74 -20.48
C PRO A 212 -3.60 22.37 -20.95
N LEU A 213 -4.44 21.35 -20.85
CA LEU A 213 -4.08 19.99 -21.25
C LEU A 213 -4.53 19.74 -22.69
N PRO A 214 -3.61 19.53 -23.65
CA PRO A 214 -3.97 19.48 -25.08
C PRO A 214 -4.86 18.29 -25.46
N TRP A 215 -4.85 17.21 -24.65
CA TRP A 215 -5.68 16.01 -24.86
C TRP A 215 -7.08 16.10 -24.23
N MET A 216 -7.32 17.08 -23.34
CA MET A 216 -8.64 17.40 -22.81
C MET A 216 -9.15 18.61 -23.61
N GLY A 217 -8.88 19.84 -23.17
CA GLY A 217 -9.18 21.05 -23.95
C GLY A 217 -10.68 21.23 -24.19
N GLU A 218 -11.09 22.28 -24.89
CA GLU A 218 -12.52 22.58 -25.10
C GLU A 218 -13.18 21.52 -25.99
N ARG A 219 -13.81 20.52 -25.34
CA ARG A 219 -14.51 19.42 -26.01
C ARG A 219 -15.84 19.18 -25.32
N VAL A 220 -16.62 18.23 -25.84
CA VAL A 220 -17.78 17.75 -25.08
C VAL A 220 -17.29 16.96 -23.87
N TRP A 221 -17.93 17.17 -22.72
CA TRP A 221 -17.51 16.64 -21.41
C TRP A 221 -17.03 15.17 -21.41
N TRP A 222 -17.71 14.25 -22.08
CA TRP A 222 -17.29 12.84 -22.09
C TRP A 222 -15.98 12.60 -22.85
N LEU A 223 -15.67 13.41 -23.88
CA LEU A 223 -14.38 13.36 -24.58
C LEU A 223 -13.26 13.88 -23.68
N GLU A 224 -13.53 14.86 -22.82
CA GLU A 224 -12.57 15.35 -21.82
C GLU A 224 -12.29 14.26 -20.79
N VAL A 225 -13.32 13.57 -20.30
CA VAL A 225 -13.16 12.41 -19.39
C VAL A 225 -12.34 11.31 -20.05
N VAL A 226 -12.63 10.94 -21.30
CA VAL A 226 -11.86 9.92 -22.03
C VAL A 226 -10.42 10.40 -22.28
N GLY A 227 -10.23 11.64 -22.71
CA GLY A 227 -8.92 12.25 -22.91
C GLY A 227 -8.10 12.26 -21.62
N GLY A 228 -8.73 12.64 -20.50
CA GLY A 228 -8.14 12.62 -19.16
C GLY A 228 -7.72 11.20 -18.76
N LEU A 229 -8.57 10.19 -18.98
CA LEU A 229 -8.23 8.79 -18.73
C LEU A 229 -7.06 8.29 -19.60
N VAL A 230 -7.05 8.63 -20.88
CA VAL A 230 -5.94 8.30 -21.80
C VAL A 230 -4.64 8.94 -21.32
N GLY A 231 -4.67 10.22 -20.93
CA GLY A 231 -3.53 10.91 -20.33
C GLY A 231 -3.05 10.25 -19.04
N ALA A 232 -3.99 9.84 -18.17
CA ALA A 232 -3.74 9.13 -16.92
C ALA A 232 -3.20 7.70 -17.10
N ILE A 233 -3.15 7.18 -18.33
CA ILE A 233 -2.51 5.89 -18.65
C ILE A 233 -1.19 6.14 -19.37
N VAL A 234 -1.20 6.87 -20.49
CA VAL A 234 -0.04 7.04 -21.37
C VAL A 234 1.10 7.77 -20.69
N ILE A 235 0.82 8.86 -19.96
CA ILE A 235 1.86 9.67 -19.32
C ILE A 235 2.52 8.89 -18.18
N PRO A 236 1.78 8.25 -17.24
CA PRO A 236 2.35 7.33 -16.27
C PRO A 236 3.19 6.20 -16.86
N LEU A 237 2.76 5.60 -17.97
CA LEU A 237 3.54 4.56 -18.64
C LEU A 237 4.90 5.10 -19.13
N ALA A 238 4.92 6.28 -19.75
CA ALA A 238 6.16 6.91 -20.17
C ALA A 238 7.06 7.29 -18.97
N LEU A 239 6.49 7.91 -17.93
CA LEU A 239 7.23 8.30 -16.73
C LEU A 239 7.78 7.10 -15.95
N SER A 240 7.11 5.94 -16.02
CA SER A 240 7.57 4.71 -15.35
C SER A 240 8.93 4.21 -15.87
N LEU A 241 9.36 4.63 -17.08
CA LEU A 241 10.69 4.32 -17.60
C LEU A 241 11.81 4.88 -16.70
N LEU A 242 11.54 5.98 -15.99
CA LEU A 242 12.48 6.58 -15.03
C LEU A 242 12.72 5.69 -13.78
N TRP A 243 11.90 4.67 -13.56
CA TRP A 243 12.03 3.76 -12.42
C TRP A 243 13.08 2.68 -12.65
N GLY A 244 13.61 2.53 -13.87
CA GLY A 244 14.68 1.59 -14.21
C GLY A 244 14.27 0.15 -13.90
N ARG A 245 15.02 -0.53 -13.00
CA ARG A 245 14.71 -1.92 -12.61
C ARG A 245 13.32 -2.08 -11.96
N PHE A 246 12.76 -1.01 -11.42
CA PHE A 246 11.41 -1.00 -10.83
C PHE A 246 10.31 -0.63 -11.83
N LEU A 247 10.56 -0.70 -13.14
CA LEU A 247 9.61 -0.34 -14.19
C LEU A 247 8.19 -0.86 -13.93
N ARG A 248 8.04 -2.14 -13.56
CA ARG A 248 6.73 -2.74 -13.28
C ARG A 248 6.01 -2.10 -12.10
N ALA A 249 6.75 -1.79 -11.02
CA ALA A 249 6.19 -1.09 -9.88
C ALA A 249 5.82 0.35 -10.28
N GLY A 250 6.66 1.02 -11.07
CA GLY A 250 6.39 2.35 -11.62
C GLY A 250 5.12 2.38 -12.46
N VAL A 251 4.94 1.45 -13.40
CA VAL A 251 3.73 1.34 -14.23
C VAL A 251 2.49 1.26 -13.35
N ILE A 252 2.46 0.34 -12.39
CA ILE A 252 1.30 0.13 -11.53
C ILE A 252 1.06 1.36 -10.65
N SER A 253 2.08 1.81 -9.90
CA SER A 253 1.96 2.92 -8.96
C SER A 253 1.60 4.23 -9.64
N CYS A 254 2.23 4.57 -10.77
CA CYS A 254 1.97 5.81 -11.49
C CYS A 254 0.57 5.80 -12.14
N VAL A 255 0.15 4.71 -12.79
CA VAL A 255 -1.18 4.61 -13.41
C VAL A 255 -2.25 4.64 -12.33
N MET A 256 -2.08 3.88 -11.26
CA MET A 256 -3.02 3.89 -10.13
C MET A 256 -3.15 5.26 -9.50
N LEU A 257 -2.03 5.94 -9.25
CA LEU A 257 -2.05 7.29 -8.70
C LEU A 257 -2.83 8.22 -9.63
N ALA A 258 -2.53 8.23 -10.93
CA ALA A 258 -3.20 9.12 -11.89
C ALA A 258 -4.72 8.87 -11.97
N VAL A 259 -5.14 7.60 -12.02
CA VAL A 259 -6.55 7.21 -12.13
C VAL A 259 -7.30 7.46 -10.81
N LEU A 260 -6.68 7.14 -9.67
CA LEU A 260 -7.33 7.22 -8.37
C LEU A 260 -7.13 8.57 -7.66
N LEU A 261 -6.33 9.50 -8.21
CA LEU A 261 -6.02 10.77 -7.55
C LEU A 261 -7.28 11.52 -7.13
N HIS A 262 -8.21 11.71 -8.06
CA HIS A 262 -9.44 12.47 -7.83
C HIS A 262 -10.32 11.83 -6.75
N VAL A 263 -10.47 10.50 -6.80
CA VAL A 263 -11.19 9.73 -5.78
C VAL A 263 -10.50 9.86 -4.43
N THR A 264 -9.17 9.80 -4.41
CA THR A 264 -8.35 9.92 -3.20
C THR A 264 -8.50 11.31 -2.57
N VAL A 265 -8.48 12.37 -3.37
CA VAL A 265 -8.70 13.75 -2.90
C VAL A 265 -10.13 13.90 -2.36
N GLY A 266 -11.14 13.36 -3.04
CA GLY A 266 -12.53 13.39 -2.55
C GLY A 266 -12.70 12.66 -1.22
N LEU A 267 -12.16 11.44 -1.09
CA LEU A 267 -12.19 10.69 0.16
C LEU A 267 -11.40 11.39 1.28
N ALA A 268 -10.26 12.02 0.96
CA ALA A 268 -9.48 12.80 1.91
C ALA A 268 -10.26 14.01 2.41
N ALA A 269 -10.94 14.75 1.53
CA ALA A 269 -11.78 15.87 1.90
C ALA A 269 -12.91 15.44 2.86
N ILE A 270 -13.63 14.36 2.53
CA ILE A 270 -14.69 13.79 3.39
C ILE A 270 -14.12 13.38 4.75
N SER A 271 -12.96 12.70 4.76
CA SER A 271 -12.31 12.25 5.99
C SER A 271 -11.88 13.41 6.87
N LEU A 272 -11.30 14.47 6.29
CA LEU A 272 -10.91 15.69 7.01
C LEU A 272 -12.12 16.42 7.57
N THR A 273 -13.22 16.51 6.81
CA THR A 273 -14.49 17.07 7.31
C THR A 273 -15.00 16.28 8.51
N TYR A 274 -15.02 14.96 8.42
CA TYR A 274 -15.40 14.10 9.56
C TYR A 274 -14.51 14.35 10.78
N LEU A 275 -13.18 14.35 10.61
CA LEU A 275 -12.25 14.57 11.70
C LEU A 275 -12.41 15.97 12.34
N ALA A 276 -12.69 16.99 11.52
CA ALA A 276 -12.97 18.34 12.01
C ALA A 276 -14.27 18.40 12.82
N LEU A 277 -15.33 17.72 12.35
CA LEU A 277 -16.60 17.61 13.08
C LEU A 277 -16.43 16.85 14.40
N GLU A 278 -15.69 15.75 14.40
CA GLU A 278 -15.40 14.97 15.61
C GLU A 278 -14.56 15.77 16.61
N TRP A 279 -13.58 16.54 16.12
CA TRP A 279 -12.82 17.47 16.94
C TRP A 279 -13.71 18.57 17.54
N LEU A 280 -14.63 19.14 16.74
CA LEU A 280 -15.56 20.17 17.20
C LEU A 280 -16.55 19.63 18.22
N ALA A 281 -17.09 18.43 18.00
CA ALA A 281 -18.01 17.76 18.92
C ALA A 281 -17.36 17.49 20.28
N ARG A 282 -16.08 17.07 20.28
CA ARG A 282 -15.31 16.83 21.51
C ARG A 282 -14.95 18.12 22.24
N ARG A 283 -14.63 19.21 21.53
CA ARG A 283 -14.20 20.48 22.17
C ARG A 283 -15.35 21.44 22.51
N ALA A 284 -16.40 21.49 21.70
CA ALA A 284 -17.50 22.44 21.81
C ALA A 284 -18.84 21.81 21.36
N PRO A 285 -19.45 20.93 22.17
CA PRO A 285 -20.62 20.15 21.78
C PRO A 285 -21.85 21.01 21.45
N LEU A 286 -22.00 22.18 22.08
CA LEU A 286 -23.09 23.11 21.77
C LEU A 286 -22.96 23.70 20.37
N LEU A 287 -21.75 24.09 19.96
CA LEU A 287 -21.49 24.61 18.61
C LEU A 287 -21.70 23.52 17.56
N ALA A 288 -21.28 22.29 17.84
CA ALA A 288 -21.50 21.15 16.94
C ALA A 288 -23.01 20.89 16.71
N ARG A 289 -23.83 20.94 17.77
CA ARG A 289 -25.29 20.80 17.66
C ARG A 289 -25.93 21.95 16.87
N LEU A 290 -25.52 23.19 17.13
CA LEU A 290 -26.02 24.35 16.41
C LEU A 290 -25.68 24.27 14.91
N LEU A 291 -24.44 23.90 14.59
CA LEU A 291 -24.01 23.67 13.21
C LEU A 291 -24.87 22.58 12.53
N ALA A 292 -25.10 21.46 13.21
CA ALA A 292 -25.94 20.38 12.68
C ALA A 292 -27.38 20.85 12.39
N VAL A 293 -27.99 21.63 13.30
CA VAL A 293 -29.34 22.19 13.09
C VAL A 293 -29.35 23.15 11.90
N VAL A 294 -28.38 24.06 11.81
CA VAL A 294 -28.27 25.02 10.70
C VAL A 294 -28.12 24.30 9.35
N VAL A 295 -27.25 23.29 9.27
CA VAL A 295 -27.05 22.50 8.05
C VAL A 295 -28.34 21.76 7.67
N ALA A 296 -29.01 21.11 8.62
CA ALA A 296 -30.25 20.38 8.36
C ALA A 296 -31.39 21.31 7.87
N VAL A 297 -31.60 22.44 8.54
CA VAL A 297 -32.62 23.42 8.14
C VAL A 297 -32.31 23.99 6.76
N SER A 298 -31.04 24.36 6.51
CA SER A 298 -30.63 24.89 5.21
C SER A 298 -30.82 23.87 4.08
N ALA A 299 -30.48 22.61 4.33
CA ALA A 299 -30.68 21.53 3.35
C ALA A 299 -32.17 21.30 3.04
N ILE A 300 -33.03 21.32 4.06
CA ILE A 300 -34.49 21.19 3.88
C ILE A 300 -35.02 22.37 3.05
N VAL A 301 -34.64 23.60 3.39
CA VAL A 301 -35.07 24.81 2.67
C VAL A 301 -34.65 24.74 1.20
N LEU A 302 -33.38 24.39 0.94
CA LEU A 302 -32.85 24.27 -0.41
C LEU A 302 -33.56 23.17 -1.20
N PHE A 303 -33.81 22.01 -0.59
CA PHE A 303 -34.51 20.90 -1.22
C PHE A 303 -35.95 21.26 -1.61
N VAL A 304 -36.68 21.92 -0.71
CA VAL A 304 -38.04 22.39 -0.97
C VAL A 304 -38.05 23.42 -2.10
N TRP A 305 -37.12 24.38 -2.07
CA TRP A 305 -37.00 25.40 -3.10
C TRP A 305 -36.72 24.80 -4.49
N LEU A 306 -35.78 23.85 -4.59
CA LEU A 306 -35.47 23.15 -5.85
C LEU A 306 -36.58 22.22 -6.35
N SER A 307 -37.47 21.75 -5.46
CA SER A 307 -38.54 20.81 -5.83
C SER A 307 -39.84 21.52 -6.24
N LEU A 308 -40.00 22.78 -5.83
CA LEU A 308 -41.22 23.56 -6.07
C LEU A 308 -41.03 24.70 -7.09
N GLY A 309 -39.78 25.01 -7.47
CA GLY A 309 -39.42 25.95 -8.53
C GLY A 309 -39.00 25.24 -9.80
#